data_AF-A0A1G0ZBU5-F1
#
_entry.id   AF-A0A1G0ZBU5-F1
#
_cell.length_a   1.000
_cell.length_b   1.000
_cell.length_c   1.000
_cell.angle_alpha   90.00
_cell.angle_beta   90.00
_cell.angle_gamma   90.00
#
_symmetry.space_group_name_H-M   'P 1'
#
loop_
_entity.id
_entity.type
_entity.pdbx_description
1 polymer ?
#
loop_
_entity_poly.entity_id
_entity_poly.type
_entity_poly.pdbx_seq_one_letter_code
_entity_poly.pdbx_strand_id
1 'polypeptide(L)'
;MFLTFHFGVYDILLIAAVVCMGTSAAYIKNPQWKSFILLLPFPSSLSALAIGKPVDSSFIIGLFLVPLFFYIIRKLYDGMGINIIVSIIISALVYCLIGFAVFRILHDSMTLFTSSFILVNIFALFLHIHKPRTQEEGYKSTLPVYVKVPIIAIVIIVLLNFKNTLGGFMALFPMAGVVSAYEVRHCMNAVFRQIPVMISAVSCMFGTCYFLQDITGLYWGIIASWCVYMILLLLTKKAWMSGAE
;
A
#
# COMPACT_ATOMS: atom_id res chain seq x y z
N MET A 1 -9.81 5.59 25.78
CA MET A 1 -8.95 4.50 25.26
C MET A 1 -7.52 4.96 25.46
N PHE A 2 -6.81 4.45 26.47
CA PHE A 2 -5.43 4.85 26.75
C PHE A 2 -4.51 4.28 25.66
N LEU A 3 -3.65 5.12 25.09
CA LEU A 3 -2.59 4.71 24.14
C LEU A 3 -1.51 3.94 24.91
N THR A 4 -1.65 2.63 25.05
CA THR A 4 -0.58 1.78 25.58
C THR A 4 0.34 1.38 24.42
N PHE A 5 1.49 2.04 24.33
CA PHE A 5 2.50 1.80 23.30
C PHE A 5 3.25 0.47 23.54
N HIS A 6 2.65 -0.64 23.12
CA HIS A 6 3.33 -1.94 23.06
C HIS A 6 3.79 -2.21 21.63
N PHE A 7 5.06 -1.88 21.34
CA PHE A 7 5.69 -2.17 20.05
C PHE A 7 6.34 -3.55 20.08
N GLY A 8 5.90 -4.42 19.16
CA GLY A 8 6.57 -5.68 18.88
C GLY A 8 7.71 -5.52 17.88
N VAL A 9 8.49 -6.58 17.68
CA VAL A 9 9.60 -6.60 16.72
C VAL A 9 9.15 -6.25 15.30
N TYR A 10 7.98 -6.78 14.87
CA TYR A 10 7.43 -6.48 13.54
C TYR A 10 6.97 -5.04 13.38
N ASP A 11 6.56 -4.36 14.46
CA ASP A 11 6.22 -2.93 14.40
C ASP A 11 7.47 -2.08 14.13
N ILE A 12 8.59 -2.42 14.79
CA ILE A 12 9.87 -1.74 14.60
C ILE A 12 10.38 -1.99 13.17
N LEU A 13 10.32 -3.23 12.69
CA LEU A 13 10.69 -3.57 11.32
C LEU A 13 9.81 -2.84 10.29
N LEU A 14 8.51 -2.73 10.54
CA LEU A 14 7.59 -1.99 9.69
C LEU A 14 7.95 -0.50 9.62
N ILE A 15 8.22 0.14 10.76
CA ILE A 15 8.66 1.54 10.81
C ILE A 15 9.94 1.70 9.99
N ALA A 16 10.94 0.84 10.21
CA ALA A 16 12.21 0.86 9.47
C ALA A 16 11.99 0.70 7.96
N ALA A 17 11.19 -0.29 7.54
CA ALA A 17 10.89 -0.54 6.14
C ALA A 17 10.20 0.67 5.48
N VAL A 18 9.19 1.25 6.12
CA VAL A 18 8.48 2.42 5.57
C VAL A 18 9.37 3.65 5.53
N VAL A 19 10.21 3.88 6.54
CA VAL A 19 11.20 4.96 6.53
C VAL A 19 12.19 4.78 5.39
N CYS A 20 12.76 3.58 5.21
CA CYS A 20 13.69 3.28 4.12
C CYS A 20 13.03 3.45 2.75
N MET A 21 11.82 2.92 2.56
CA MET A 21 11.08 3.02 1.30
C MET A 21 10.67 4.46 0.98
N GLY A 22 10.08 5.17 1.94
CA GLY A 22 9.66 6.55 1.79
C GLY A 22 10.83 7.49 1.51
N THR A 23 11.95 7.29 2.22
CA THR A 23 13.19 8.04 1.98
C THR A 23 13.75 7.74 0.59
N SER A 24 13.86 6.47 0.21
CA SER A 24 14.37 6.07 -1.12
C SER A 24 13.53 6.65 -2.24
N ALA A 25 12.20 6.52 -2.15
CA ALA A 25 11.26 7.09 -3.13
C ALA A 25 11.35 8.62 -3.22
N ALA A 26 11.75 9.31 -2.14
CA ALA A 26 11.90 10.76 -2.17
C ALA A 26 13.18 11.25 -2.86
N TYR A 27 14.26 10.46 -2.83
CA TYR A 27 15.57 10.87 -3.36
C TYR A 27 15.95 10.27 -4.71
N ILE A 28 15.19 9.29 -5.19
CA ILE A 28 15.30 8.82 -6.57
C ILE A 28 14.67 9.84 -7.49
N LYS A 29 15.35 10.28 -8.56
CA LYS A 29 14.76 11.23 -9.52
C LYS A 29 13.80 10.53 -10.49
N ASN A 30 14.16 9.33 -10.93
CA ASN A 30 13.44 8.60 -11.97
C ASN A 30 12.05 8.11 -11.47
N PRO A 31 10.93 8.51 -12.10
CA PRO A 31 9.58 8.12 -11.69
C PRO A 31 9.32 6.61 -11.70
N GLN A 32 9.92 5.86 -12.62
CA GLN A 32 9.72 4.41 -12.73
C GLN A 32 10.32 3.69 -11.53
N TRP A 33 11.54 4.04 -11.15
CA TRP A 33 12.21 3.47 -9.97
C TRP A 33 11.50 3.84 -8.67
N LYS A 34 10.97 5.08 -8.57
CA LYS A 34 10.11 5.46 -7.45
C LYS A 34 8.89 4.56 -7.35
N SER A 35 8.13 4.44 -8.44
CA SER A 35 6.91 3.64 -8.44
C SER A 35 7.21 2.15 -8.21
N PHE A 36 8.35 1.63 -8.69
CA PHE A 36 8.80 0.27 -8.42
C PHE A 36 9.05 0.05 -6.92
N ILE A 37 9.77 0.95 -6.26
CA ILE A 37 10.00 0.83 -4.80
C ILE A 37 8.68 0.88 -4.05
N LEU A 38 7.79 1.80 -4.41
CA LEU A 38 6.47 1.93 -3.80
C LEU A 38 5.54 0.74 -4.08
N LEU A 39 5.86 -0.09 -5.07
CA LEU A 39 5.15 -1.32 -5.38
C LEU A 39 5.47 -2.46 -4.41
N LEU A 40 6.68 -2.45 -3.81
CA LEU A 40 7.18 -3.57 -3.02
C LEU A 40 6.31 -3.76 -1.76
N PRO A 41 5.77 -4.97 -1.51
CA PRO A 41 4.82 -5.21 -0.43
C PRO A 41 5.51 -5.42 0.92
N PHE A 42 6.67 -4.79 1.16
CA PHE A 42 7.34 -4.86 2.47
C PHE A 42 6.45 -4.31 3.59
N PRO A 43 5.82 -3.12 3.46
CA PRO A 43 4.97 -2.60 4.52
C PRO A 43 3.77 -3.51 4.77
N SER A 44 3.17 -4.05 3.71
CA SER A 44 2.04 -4.96 3.82
C SER A 44 2.39 -6.29 4.48
N SER A 45 3.53 -6.87 4.14
CA SER A 45 4.04 -8.10 4.74
C SER A 45 4.32 -7.92 6.22
N LEU A 46 5.06 -6.87 6.57
CA LEU A 46 5.45 -6.58 7.95
C LEU A 46 4.25 -6.17 8.78
N SER A 47 3.29 -5.46 8.21
CA SER A 47 2.03 -5.16 8.86
C SER A 47 1.19 -6.41 9.11
N ALA A 48 1.12 -7.35 8.16
CA ALA A 48 0.44 -8.63 8.37
C ALA A 48 1.02 -9.37 9.58
N LEU A 49 2.35 -9.44 9.66
CA LEU A 49 3.07 -10.01 10.80
C LEU A 49 2.87 -9.23 12.11
N ALA A 50 2.81 -7.90 12.04
CA ALA A 50 2.61 -7.03 13.20
C ALA A 50 1.17 -7.07 13.76
N ILE A 51 0.19 -7.38 12.91
CA ILE A 51 -1.19 -7.69 13.33
C ILE A 51 -1.25 -9.09 13.94
N GLY A 52 -0.49 -10.04 13.41
CA GLY A 52 -0.39 -11.41 13.95
C GLY A 52 -1.65 -12.24 13.78
N LYS A 53 -2.56 -11.83 12.87
CA LYS A 53 -3.78 -12.59 12.54
C LYS A 53 -3.62 -13.29 11.20
N PRO A 54 -4.31 -14.42 10.99
CA PRO A 54 -4.40 -15.05 9.67
C PRO A 54 -4.85 -14.04 8.61
N VAL A 55 -4.36 -14.22 7.39
CA VAL A 55 -4.87 -13.53 6.21
C VAL A 55 -6.32 -13.93 6.03
N ASP A 56 -7.18 -12.95 5.81
CA ASP A 56 -8.63 -13.11 5.69
C ASP A 56 -9.17 -12.24 4.54
N SER A 57 -10.49 -12.20 4.38
CA SER A 57 -11.16 -11.40 3.33
C SER A 57 -10.83 -9.90 3.41
N SER A 58 -10.49 -9.37 4.59
CA SER A 58 -10.19 -7.94 4.77
C SER A 58 -8.88 -7.53 4.09
N PHE A 59 -7.90 -8.44 4.00
CA PHE A 59 -6.68 -8.25 3.23
C PHE A 59 -6.94 -8.12 1.73
N ILE A 60 -7.98 -8.74 1.20
CA ILE A 60 -8.27 -8.63 -0.23
C ILE A 60 -9.11 -7.38 -0.50
N ILE A 61 -10.15 -7.15 0.31
CA ILE A 61 -11.05 -6.01 0.16
C ILE A 61 -10.30 -4.67 0.36
N GLY A 62 -9.29 -4.63 1.22
CA GLY A 62 -8.45 -3.45 1.42
C GLY A 62 -7.76 -2.96 0.14
N LEU A 63 -7.59 -3.81 -0.88
CA LEU A 63 -6.98 -3.42 -2.16
C LEU A 63 -7.85 -2.44 -2.95
N PHE A 64 -9.18 -2.43 -2.75
CA PHE A 64 -10.06 -1.42 -3.34
C PHE A 64 -9.80 -0.02 -2.78
N LEU A 65 -9.37 0.07 -1.51
CA LEU A 65 -9.18 1.35 -0.84
C LEU A 65 -7.87 2.04 -1.23
N VAL A 66 -6.88 1.30 -1.74
CA VAL A 66 -5.60 1.88 -2.18
C VAL A 66 -5.77 2.85 -3.37
N PRO A 67 -6.39 2.47 -4.50
CA PRO A 67 -6.65 3.42 -5.58
C PRO A 67 -7.58 4.54 -5.15
N LEU A 68 -8.57 4.26 -4.28
CA LEU A 68 -9.45 5.29 -3.71
C LEU A 68 -8.65 6.35 -2.94
N PHE A 69 -7.67 5.93 -2.13
CA PHE A 69 -6.80 6.83 -1.38
C PHE A 69 -6.07 7.81 -2.31
N PHE A 70 -5.40 7.30 -3.35
CA PHE A 70 -4.72 8.18 -4.29
C PHE A 70 -5.71 9.03 -5.09
N TYR A 71 -6.86 8.48 -5.48
CA TYR A 71 -7.90 9.19 -6.22
C TYR A 71 -8.42 10.41 -5.45
N ILE A 72 -8.68 10.26 -4.14
CA ILE A 72 -9.10 11.36 -3.27
C ILE A 72 -8.01 12.44 -3.22
N ILE A 73 -6.74 12.06 -3.04
CA ILE A 73 -5.63 13.02 -3.03
C ILE A 73 -5.60 13.82 -4.32
N ARG A 74 -5.65 13.14 -5.47
CA ARG A 74 -5.64 13.77 -6.79
C ARG A 74 -6.83 14.73 -6.95
N LYS A 75 -8.04 14.29 -6.62
CA LYS A 75 -9.25 15.10 -6.75
C LYS A 75 -9.18 16.36 -5.89
N LEU A 76 -8.71 16.25 -4.65
CA LEU A 76 -8.59 17.39 -3.73
C LEU A 76 -7.44 18.34 -4.12
N TYR A 77 -6.27 17.80 -4.45
CA TYR A 77 -5.07 18.59 -4.77
C TYR A 77 -5.12 19.16 -6.19
N ASP A 78 -5.22 18.32 -7.22
CA ASP A 78 -5.20 18.77 -8.63
C ASP A 78 -6.56 19.36 -9.05
N GLY A 79 -7.65 18.78 -8.57
CA GLY A 79 -9.01 19.16 -8.99
C GLY A 79 -9.61 20.33 -8.21
N MET A 80 -9.28 20.48 -6.93
CA MET A 80 -9.86 21.51 -6.04
C MET A 80 -8.83 22.50 -5.48
N GLY A 81 -7.52 22.32 -5.77
CA GLY A 81 -6.46 23.22 -5.31
C GLY A 81 -6.21 23.19 -3.80
N ILE A 82 -6.68 22.16 -3.09
CA ILE A 82 -6.47 22.01 -1.65
C ILE A 82 -5.00 21.66 -1.36
N ASN A 83 -4.44 22.16 -0.27
CA ASN A 83 -3.07 21.86 0.15
C ASN A 83 -2.82 20.33 0.21
N ILE A 84 -1.71 19.88 -0.38
CA ILE A 84 -1.36 18.45 -0.48
C ILE A 84 -1.34 17.72 0.87
N ILE A 85 -0.88 18.36 1.95
CA ILE A 85 -0.85 17.76 3.29
C ILE A 85 -2.28 17.52 3.79
N VAL A 86 -3.18 18.49 3.59
CA VAL A 86 -4.59 18.37 3.96
C VAL A 86 -5.28 17.27 3.13
N SER A 87 -5.00 17.22 1.82
CA SER A 87 -5.52 16.17 0.93
C SER A 87 -5.07 14.77 1.36
N ILE A 88 -3.81 14.60 1.79
CA ILE A 88 -3.29 13.34 2.33
C ILE A 88 -3.99 12.98 3.64
N ILE A 89 -4.15 13.92 4.58
CA ILE A 89 -4.82 13.69 5.86
C ILE A 89 -6.27 13.26 5.63
N ILE A 90 -7.02 13.99 4.80
CA ILE A 90 -8.42 13.67 4.47
C ILE A 90 -8.50 12.27 3.85
N SER A 91 -7.64 11.97 2.89
CA SER A 91 -7.65 10.66 2.23
C SER A 91 -7.31 9.51 3.19
N ALA A 92 -6.31 9.70 4.06
CA ALA A 92 -5.96 8.72 5.10
C ALA A 92 -7.12 8.50 6.08
N LEU A 93 -7.81 9.57 6.50
CA LEU A 93 -8.99 9.47 7.35
C LEU A 93 -10.13 8.71 6.67
N VAL A 94 -10.43 9.04 5.40
CA VAL A 94 -11.46 8.33 4.62
C VAL A 94 -11.12 6.85 4.50
N TYR A 95 -9.86 6.51 4.18
CA TYR A 95 -9.40 5.12 4.15
C TYR A 95 -9.64 4.43 5.49
N CYS A 96 -9.19 5.04 6.59
CA CYS A 96 -9.30 4.44 7.93
C CYS A 96 -10.76 4.27 8.35
N LEU A 97 -11.62 5.24 8.08
CA LEU A 97 -13.05 5.19 8.41
C LEU A 97 -13.77 4.08 7.63
N ILE A 98 -13.53 3.99 6.31
CA ILE A 98 -14.13 2.93 5.49
C ILE A 98 -13.58 1.56 5.92
N GLY A 99 -12.26 1.43 6.08
CA GLY A 99 -11.63 0.19 6.52
C GLY A 99 -12.17 -0.28 7.87
N PHE A 100 -12.28 0.61 8.85
CA PHE A 100 -12.88 0.31 10.15
C PHE A 100 -14.35 -0.11 10.06
N ALA A 101 -15.16 0.64 9.30
CA ALA A 101 -16.59 0.36 9.15
C ALA A 101 -16.81 -1.00 8.48
N VAL A 102 -16.07 -1.28 7.40
CA VAL A 102 -16.15 -2.56 6.68
C VAL A 102 -15.63 -3.70 7.57
N PHE A 103 -14.48 -3.54 8.23
CA PHE A 103 -13.90 -4.56 9.11
C PHE A 103 -14.87 -5.02 10.21
N ARG A 104 -15.69 -4.12 10.76
CA ARG A 104 -16.70 -4.47 11.78
C ARG A 104 -17.85 -5.32 11.26
N ILE A 105 -18.12 -5.28 9.96
CA ILE A 105 -19.26 -5.97 9.32
C ILE A 105 -18.80 -7.27 8.65
N LEU A 106 -17.52 -7.36 8.29
CA LEU A 106 -16.95 -8.54 7.67
C LEU A 106 -17.02 -9.76 8.59
N HIS A 107 -17.69 -10.79 8.10
CA HIS A 107 -17.62 -12.14 8.64
C HIS A 107 -16.80 -12.96 7.67
N ASP A 108 -15.64 -13.42 8.10
CA ASP A 108 -14.73 -14.12 7.20
C ASP A 108 -15.32 -15.46 6.75
N SER A 109 -15.26 -15.71 5.46
CA SER A 109 -15.72 -16.96 4.86
C SER A 109 -14.97 -17.18 3.54
N MET A 110 -14.80 -18.45 3.18
CA MET A 110 -14.15 -18.83 1.93
C MET A 110 -14.80 -18.19 0.69
N THR A 111 -16.14 -18.08 0.70
CA THR A 111 -16.91 -17.48 -0.38
C THR A 111 -16.64 -15.98 -0.49
N LEU A 112 -16.61 -15.26 0.65
CA LEU A 112 -16.31 -13.84 0.67
C LEU A 112 -14.87 -13.56 0.22
N PHE A 113 -13.92 -14.38 0.67
CA PHE A 113 -12.53 -14.29 0.27
C PHE A 113 -12.38 -14.46 -1.25
N THR A 114 -12.90 -15.57 -1.78
CA THR A 114 -12.77 -15.93 -3.20
C THR A 114 -13.47 -14.94 -4.12
N SER A 115 -14.68 -14.51 -3.76
CA SER A 115 -15.41 -13.49 -4.52
C SER A 115 -14.69 -12.15 -4.51
N SER A 116 -14.18 -11.71 -3.36
CA SER A 116 -13.36 -10.49 -3.26
C SER A 116 -12.08 -10.61 -4.09
N PHE A 117 -11.41 -11.77 -4.09
CA PHE A 117 -10.20 -12.01 -4.88
C PHE A 117 -10.44 -11.87 -6.38
N ILE A 118 -11.52 -12.47 -6.88
CA ILE A 118 -11.92 -12.37 -8.29
C ILE A 118 -12.27 -10.92 -8.63
N LEU A 119 -13.11 -10.27 -7.81
CA LEU A 119 -13.56 -8.90 -8.04
C LEU A 119 -12.41 -7.89 -8.04
N VAL A 120 -11.46 -8.03 -7.12
CA VAL A 120 -10.27 -7.17 -7.05
C VAL A 120 -9.41 -7.31 -8.29
N ASN A 121 -9.24 -8.53 -8.83
CA ASN A 121 -8.48 -8.74 -10.06
C ASN A 121 -9.20 -8.23 -11.31
N ILE A 122 -10.53 -8.39 -11.39
CA ILE A 122 -11.34 -7.76 -12.44
C ILE A 122 -11.21 -6.24 -12.38
N PHE A 123 -11.27 -5.67 -11.17
CA PHE A 123 -11.10 -4.25 -10.96
C PHE A 123 -9.68 -3.77 -11.31
N ALA A 124 -8.65 -4.54 -10.97
CA ALA A 124 -7.28 -4.26 -11.39
C ALA A 124 -7.15 -4.25 -12.91
N LEU A 125 -7.75 -5.22 -13.60
CA LEU A 125 -7.78 -5.26 -15.06
C LEU A 125 -8.50 -4.03 -15.64
N PHE A 126 -9.65 -3.66 -15.07
CA PHE A 126 -10.38 -2.45 -15.45
C PHE A 126 -9.51 -1.20 -15.32
N LEU A 127 -8.84 -1.01 -14.17
CA LEU A 127 -7.92 0.12 -13.97
C LEU A 127 -6.72 0.07 -14.92
N HIS A 128 -6.22 -1.13 -15.25
CA HIS A 128 -5.11 -1.29 -16.18
C HIS A 128 -5.46 -0.81 -17.59
N ILE A 129 -6.69 -1.06 -18.05
CA ILE A 129 -7.18 -0.65 -19.36
C ILE A 129 -7.38 0.87 -19.42
N HIS A 130 -7.82 1.49 -18.32
CA HIS A 130 -8.16 2.92 -18.25
C HIS A 130 -7.04 3.83 -17.72
N LYS A 131 -5.81 3.31 -17.59
CA LYS A 131 -4.70 4.09 -17.01
C LYS A 131 -4.25 5.24 -17.93
N PRO A 132 -3.98 6.44 -17.38
CA PRO A 132 -3.46 7.57 -18.16
C PRO A 132 -2.04 7.29 -18.68
N ARG A 133 -1.72 7.78 -19.89
CA ARG A 133 -0.44 7.53 -20.60
C ARG A 133 0.57 8.67 -20.49
N THR A 134 0.29 9.70 -19.70
CA THR A 134 1.14 10.89 -19.62
C THR A 134 2.50 10.56 -19.01
N GLN A 135 3.58 10.90 -19.71
CA GLN A 135 4.92 10.89 -19.12
C GLN A 135 5.07 12.10 -18.20
N GLU A 136 5.63 11.89 -17.02
CA GLU A 136 5.85 12.95 -16.03
C GLU A 136 7.33 13.08 -15.73
N GLU A 137 7.75 14.30 -15.43
CA GLU A 137 9.14 14.59 -15.11
C GLU A 137 9.56 13.99 -13.76
N GLY A 138 10.82 13.61 -13.69
CA GLY A 138 11.42 13.12 -12.46
C GLY A 138 11.72 14.25 -11.47
N TYR A 139 11.12 14.18 -10.28
CA TYR A 139 11.40 15.10 -9.18
C TYR A 139 12.27 14.46 -8.10
N LYS A 140 13.21 15.21 -7.51
CA LYS A 140 13.98 14.79 -6.32
C LYS A 140 13.71 15.78 -5.19
N SER A 141 13.48 15.25 -4.00
CA SER A 141 13.23 16.08 -2.83
C SER A 141 14.45 16.90 -2.42
N THR A 142 14.21 18.16 -2.06
CA THR A 142 15.24 19.07 -1.51
C THR A 142 15.25 19.08 0.02
N LEU A 143 14.22 18.54 0.67
CA LEU A 143 14.16 18.47 2.13
C LEU A 143 15.32 17.60 2.65
N PRO A 144 16.00 17.95 3.76
CA PRO A 144 17.06 17.11 4.31
C PRO A 144 16.53 15.79 4.90
N VAL A 145 17.34 14.73 4.79
CA VAL A 145 16.97 13.36 5.22
C VAL A 145 16.62 13.33 6.71
N TYR A 146 17.40 14.05 7.54
CA TYR A 146 17.23 14.08 8.99
C TYR A 146 15.93 14.76 9.45
N VAL A 147 15.27 15.56 8.61
CA VAL A 147 13.93 16.11 8.89
C VAL A 147 12.85 15.13 8.47
N LYS A 148 13.05 14.47 7.32
CA LYS A 148 12.07 13.59 6.71
C LYS A 148 11.89 12.28 7.47
N VAL A 149 13.00 11.66 7.87
CA VAL A 149 12.99 10.39 8.59
C VAL A 149 12.13 10.46 9.86
N PRO A 150 12.29 11.47 10.74
CA PRO A 150 11.41 11.65 11.89
C PRO A 150 9.94 11.84 11.52
N ILE A 151 9.63 12.64 10.49
CA ILE A 151 8.24 12.86 10.06
C ILE A 151 7.59 11.54 9.62
N ILE A 152 8.29 10.74 8.80
CA ILE A 152 7.80 9.43 8.37
C ILE A 152 7.57 8.54 9.59
N ALA A 153 8.56 8.44 10.48
CA ALA A 153 8.48 7.61 11.67
C ALA A 153 7.28 7.98 12.56
N ILE A 154 7.05 9.28 12.81
CA ILE A 154 5.93 9.78 13.60
C ILE A 154 4.59 9.38 12.96
N VAL A 155 4.44 9.55 11.65
CA VAL A 155 3.21 9.17 10.94
C VAL A 155 2.93 7.67 11.08
N ILE A 156 3.96 6.82 10.93
CA ILE A 156 3.78 5.37 11.06
C ILE A 156 3.49 4.95 12.50
N ILE A 157 4.16 5.57 13.48
CA ILE A 157 3.87 5.36 14.90
C ILE A 157 2.40 5.67 15.19
N VAL A 158 1.87 6.79 14.70
CA VAL A 158 0.45 7.14 14.86
C VAL A 158 -0.45 6.07 14.24
N LEU A 159 -0.18 5.65 13.01
CA LEU A 159 -0.97 4.61 12.32
C LEU A 159 -0.94 3.27 13.03
N LEU A 160 0.19 2.87 13.62
CA LEU A 160 0.34 1.61 14.34
C LEU A 160 -0.55 1.51 15.58
N ASN A 161 -0.95 2.65 16.16
CA ASN A 161 -1.93 2.66 17.26
C ASN A 161 -3.32 2.20 16.81
N PHE A 162 -3.60 2.20 15.51
CA PHE A 162 -4.88 1.77 14.94
C PHE A 162 -4.84 0.37 14.30
N LYS A 163 -3.69 -0.34 14.36
CA LYS A 163 -3.51 -1.61 13.63
C LYS A 163 -4.56 -2.67 13.97
N ASN A 164 -4.90 -2.80 15.25
CA ASN A 164 -5.88 -3.79 15.72
C ASN A 164 -7.32 -3.42 15.34
N THR A 165 -7.58 -2.12 15.15
CA THR A 165 -8.88 -1.57 14.78
C THR A 165 -9.15 -1.75 13.28
N LEU A 166 -8.10 -1.73 12.46
CA LEU A 166 -8.20 -1.86 11.00
C LEU A 166 -8.02 -3.29 10.50
N GLY A 167 -7.43 -4.21 11.28
CA GLY A 167 -7.24 -5.60 10.83
C GLY A 167 -6.44 -5.67 9.52
N GLY A 168 -6.87 -6.50 8.56
CA GLY A 168 -6.18 -6.64 7.26
C GLY A 168 -6.15 -5.36 6.42
N PHE A 169 -7.03 -4.38 6.68
CA PHE A 169 -6.95 -3.06 6.05
C PHE A 169 -5.69 -2.30 6.46
N MET A 170 -5.14 -2.56 7.65
CA MET A 170 -3.85 -1.96 8.04
C MET A 170 -2.71 -2.46 7.16
N ALA A 171 -2.73 -3.74 6.77
CA ALA A 171 -1.70 -4.29 5.88
C ALA A 171 -1.71 -3.64 4.50
N LEU A 172 -2.85 -3.15 4.05
CA LEU A 172 -2.96 -2.48 2.75
C LEU A 172 -3.04 -0.98 2.85
N PHE A 173 -2.94 -0.43 4.05
CA PHE A 173 -2.84 1.00 4.21
C PHE A 173 -1.59 1.48 3.47
N PRO A 174 -1.69 2.52 2.62
CA PRO A 174 -0.56 3.00 1.84
C PRO A 174 0.41 3.78 2.74
N MET A 175 1.10 3.10 3.67
CA MET A 175 1.96 3.70 4.69
C MET A 175 3.10 4.50 4.07
N ALA A 176 3.85 3.87 3.16
CA ALA A 176 4.84 4.57 2.35
C ALA A 176 4.16 5.62 1.45
N GLY A 177 2.95 5.32 0.96
CA GLY A 177 2.11 6.18 0.14
C GLY A 177 1.71 7.51 0.79
N VAL A 178 1.44 7.54 2.09
CA VAL A 178 1.06 8.78 2.82
C VAL A 178 2.18 9.81 2.74
N VAL A 179 3.42 9.38 2.95
CA VAL A 179 4.56 10.29 2.90
C VAL A 179 5.02 10.47 1.45
N SER A 180 5.04 9.41 0.66
CA SER A 180 5.47 9.50 -0.73
C SER A 180 4.48 10.31 -1.56
N ALA A 181 3.19 10.37 -1.25
CA ALA A 181 2.21 11.20 -1.95
C ALA A 181 2.62 12.67 -1.98
N TYR A 182 3.21 13.17 -0.89
CA TYR A 182 3.80 14.51 -0.88
C TYR A 182 4.93 14.62 -1.91
N GLU A 183 5.82 13.64 -1.99
CA GLU A 183 7.00 13.65 -2.86
C GLU A 183 6.69 13.33 -4.33
N VAL A 184 5.64 12.55 -4.58
CA VAL A 184 5.19 12.14 -5.90
C VAL A 184 4.09 13.05 -6.45
N ARG A 185 3.74 14.14 -5.78
CA ARG A 185 2.75 15.12 -6.28
C ARG A 185 3.05 15.64 -7.68
N HIS A 186 4.33 15.66 -8.07
CA HIS A 186 4.81 16.07 -9.39
C HIS A 186 4.86 14.93 -10.41
N CYS A 187 4.74 13.69 -9.97
CA CYS A 187 4.81 12.49 -10.79
C CYS A 187 3.74 11.45 -10.34
N MET A 188 2.52 11.93 -10.09
CA MET A 188 1.47 11.14 -9.46
C MET A 188 0.84 10.15 -10.46
N ASN A 189 0.73 10.50 -11.74
CA ASN A 189 0.26 9.57 -12.77
C ASN A 189 1.20 8.36 -12.88
N ALA A 190 2.51 8.54 -12.72
CA ALA A 190 3.48 7.46 -12.72
C ALA A 190 3.24 6.44 -11.60
N VAL A 191 2.74 6.87 -10.44
CA VAL A 191 2.34 5.97 -9.33
C VAL A 191 1.01 5.30 -9.64
N PHE A 192 0.00 6.06 -10.06
CA PHE A 192 -1.31 5.52 -10.44
C PHE A 192 -1.25 4.43 -11.51
N ARG A 193 -0.35 4.58 -12.48
CA ARG A 193 -0.15 3.61 -13.56
C ARG A 193 0.30 2.23 -13.06
N GLN A 194 0.96 2.18 -11.89
CA GLN A 194 1.41 0.91 -11.29
C GLN A 194 0.40 0.29 -10.33
N ILE A 195 -0.57 1.05 -9.83
CA ILE A 195 -1.58 0.54 -8.89
C ILE A 195 -2.29 -0.73 -9.42
N PRO A 196 -2.68 -0.84 -10.71
CA PRO A 196 -3.29 -2.07 -11.22
C PRO A 196 -2.38 -3.30 -11.08
N VAL A 197 -1.09 -3.14 -11.39
CA VAL A 197 -0.09 -4.22 -11.26
C VAL A 197 0.12 -4.58 -9.80
N MET A 198 0.19 -3.57 -8.93
CA MET A 198 0.29 -3.73 -7.49
C MET A 198 -0.88 -4.54 -6.95
N ILE A 199 -2.12 -4.15 -7.30
CA ILE A 199 -3.33 -4.79 -6.81
C ILE A 199 -3.34 -6.26 -7.20
N SER A 200 -3.08 -6.56 -8.48
CA SER A 200 -3.08 -7.95 -8.94
C SER A 200 -1.97 -8.77 -8.27
N ALA A 201 -0.73 -8.28 -8.24
CA ALA A 201 0.40 -9.00 -7.63
C ALA A 201 0.23 -9.20 -6.11
N VAL A 202 -0.20 -8.15 -5.38
CA VAL A 202 -0.44 -8.23 -3.93
C VAL A 202 -1.66 -9.09 -3.61
N SER A 203 -2.71 -9.07 -4.45
CA SER A 203 -3.86 -9.98 -4.28
C SER A 203 -3.43 -11.43 -4.43
N CYS A 204 -2.61 -11.77 -5.42
CA CYS A 204 -2.08 -13.12 -5.62
C CYS A 204 -1.17 -13.54 -4.46
N MET A 205 -0.35 -12.61 -3.96
CA MET A 205 0.46 -12.83 -2.77
C MET A 205 -0.40 -13.22 -1.56
N PHE A 206 -1.36 -12.38 -1.17
CA PHE A 206 -2.23 -12.70 -0.02
C PHE A 206 -3.16 -13.88 -0.30
N GLY A 207 -3.57 -14.10 -1.55
CA GLY A 207 -4.25 -15.31 -2.02
C GLY A 207 -3.45 -16.56 -1.69
N THR A 208 -2.19 -16.61 -2.14
CA THR A 208 -1.28 -17.73 -1.82
C THR A 208 -1.07 -17.89 -0.32
N CYS A 209 -0.88 -16.78 0.42
CA CYS A 209 -0.73 -16.86 1.87
C CYS A 209 -1.98 -17.43 2.55
N TYR A 210 -3.18 -17.01 2.15
CA TYR A 210 -4.45 -17.50 2.68
C TYR A 210 -4.58 -19.03 2.53
N PHE A 211 -4.19 -19.58 1.38
CA PHE A 211 -4.25 -21.04 1.15
C PHE A 211 -3.14 -21.83 1.87
N LEU A 212 -2.00 -21.21 2.18
CA LEU A 212 -0.85 -21.89 2.80
C LEU A 212 -0.75 -21.70 4.31
N GLN A 213 -1.44 -20.71 4.88
CA GLN A 213 -1.27 -20.34 6.30
C GLN A 213 -1.73 -21.44 7.27
N ASP A 214 -2.71 -22.26 6.91
CA ASP A 214 -3.19 -23.36 7.77
C ASP A 214 -2.17 -24.51 7.85
N ILE A 215 -1.30 -24.64 6.84
CA ILE A 215 -0.29 -25.69 6.75
C ILE A 215 1.05 -25.22 7.33
N THR A 216 1.42 -23.97 7.05
CA THR A 216 2.79 -23.45 7.30
C THR A 216 2.84 -22.34 8.35
N GLY A 217 1.69 -21.83 8.77
CA GLY A 217 1.58 -20.61 9.58
C GLY A 217 1.77 -19.33 8.76
N LEU A 218 1.42 -18.19 9.36
CA LEU A 218 1.46 -16.87 8.70
C LEU A 218 2.85 -16.50 8.19
N TYR A 219 3.89 -16.73 9.00
CA TYR A 219 5.26 -16.33 8.67
C TYR A 219 5.78 -17.00 7.40
N TRP A 220 5.68 -18.33 7.32
CA TRP A 220 6.11 -19.09 6.15
C TRP A 220 5.16 -18.91 4.96
N GLY A 221 3.86 -18.74 5.21
CA GLY A 221 2.89 -18.38 4.18
C GLY A 221 3.25 -17.08 3.46
N ILE A 222 3.66 -16.04 4.21
CA ILE A 222 4.12 -14.78 3.64
C ILE A 222 5.40 -14.99 2.81
N ILE A 223 6.40 -15.72 3.33
CA ILE A 223 7.63 -16.01 2.59
C ILE A 223 7.34 -16.74 1.28
N ALA A 224 6.49 -17.77 1.30
CA ALA A 224 6.10 -18.51 0.10
C ALA A 224 5.35 -17.61 -0.90
N SER A 225 4.48 -16.73 -0.40
CA SER A 225 3.74 -15.80 -1.25
C SER A 225 4.61 -14.73 -1.92
N TRP A 226 5.76 -14.38 -1.33
CA TRP A 226 6.75 -13.50 -1.97
C TRP A 226 7.29 -14.11 -3.26
N CYS A 227 7.46 -15.43 -3.34
CA CYS A 227 7.89 -16.10 -4.58
C CYS A 227 6.87 -15.85 -5.71
N VAL A 228 5.57 -15.98 -5.42
CA VAL A 228 4.48 -15.71 -6.38
C VAL A 228 4.48 -14.24 -6.78
N TYR A 229 4.61 -13.33 -5.81
CA TYR A 229 4.72 -11.89 -6.06
C TYR A 229 5.90 -11.57 -7.00
N MET A 230 7.08 -12.13 -6.74
CA MET A 230 8.28 -11.89 -7.55
C MET A 230 8.13 -12.43 -8.98
N ILE A 231 7.52 -13.60 -9.16
CA ILE A 231 7.21 -14.13 -10.50
C ILE A 231 6.29 -13.16 -11.24
N LEU A 232 5.20 -12.71 -10.61
CA LEU A 232 4.27 -11.76 -11.24
C LEU A 232 4.93 -10.43 -11.57
N LEU A 233 5.82 -9.93 -10.70
CA LEU A 233 6.58 -8.71 -10.92
C LEU A 233 7.51 -8.82 -12.13
N LEU A 234 8.13 -9.97 -12.33
CA LEU A 234 8.97 -10.27 -13.50
C LEU A 234 8.13 -10.40 -14.78
N LEU A 235 6.99 -11.08 -14.72
CA LEU A 235 6.07 -11.21 -15.86
C LEU A 235 5.49 -9.86 -16.29
N THR A 236 5.26 -8.96 -15.34
CA THR A 236 4.72 -7.62 -15.58
C THR A 236 5.81 -6.56 -15.79
N LYS A 237 7.07 -6.96 -15.99
CA LYS A 237 8.23 -6.07 -16.18
C LYS A 237 8.00 -4.96 -17.20
N LYS A 238 7.47 -5.32 -18.38
CA LYS A 238 7.13 -4.35 -19.43
C LYS A 238 6.08 -3.33 -18.98
N ALA A 239 5.09 -3.77 -18.19
CA ALA A 239 4.04 -2.89 -17.72
C ALA A 239 4.58 -1.83 -16.76
N TRP A 240 5.53 -2.19 -15.89
CA TRP A 240 6.09 -1.22 -14.94
C TRP A 240 7.27 -0.40 -15.47
N MET A 241 7.97 -0.88 -16.50
CA MET A 241 9.06 -0.14 -17.17
C MET A 241 8.64 0.72 -18.38
N SER A 242 7.39 0.65 -18.87
CA SER A 242 6.92 1.31 -20.11
C SER A 242 6.79 2.85 -20.06
N GLY A 243 7.82 3.54 -19.59
CA GLY A 243 8.06 4.96 -19.84
C GLY A 243 9.55 5.30 -19.95
N ALA A 244 10.40 4.30 -20.16
CA ALA A 244 11.84 4.42 -20.34
C ALA A 244 12.28 4.34 -21.82
N GLU A 245 11.31 4.34 -22.73
CA GLU A 245 11.48 4.41 -24.19
C GLU A 245 10.93 5.75 -24.70
#